data_AF-A0A2I0VNQ0-F1
#
_entry.id   AF-A0A2I0VNQ0-F1
#
_cell.length_a   1.000
_cell.length_b   1.000
_cell.length_c   1.000
_cell.angle_alpha   90.00
_cell.angle_beta   90.00
_cell.angle_gamma   90.00
#
_symmetry.space_group_name_H-M   'P 1'
#
loop_
_entity.id
_entity.type
_entity.pdbx_description
1 polymer ?
#
loop_
_entity_poly.entity_id
_entity_poly.type
_entity_poly.pdbx_seq_one_letter_code
_entity_poly.pdbx_strand_id
1 'polypeptide(L)'
;MIITLTSSFTSIKDNNPISSNLTYYGILKNVIELDYTVERSVILFEIDWISKGKRLKEDEDGFILTNFNKIKWHQEPFALASQVQQVFYVENHIHPT
;
A
#
# COMPACT_ATOMS: atom_id res chain seq x y z
N MET A 1 5.85 2.65 -1.87
CA MET A 1 4.64 2.54 -2.71
C MET A 1 4.57 1.09 -3.09
N ILE A 2 3.39 0.51 -2.99
CA ILE A 2 3.23 -0.90 -3.30
C ILE A 2 2.48 -0.93 -4.62
N ILE A 3 3.20 -1.26 -5.70
CA ILE A 3 2.55 -1.64 -6.95
C ILE A 3 2.19 -3.11 -6.79
N THR A 4 0.95 -3.44 -6.47
CA THR A 4 0.50 -4.83 -6.53
C THR A 4 -0.17 -5.07 -7.88
N LEU A 5 0.38 -5.98 -8.67
CA LEU A 5 -0.40 -6.69 -9.68
C LEU A 5 -1.28 -7.68 -8.92
N THR A 6 -2.51 -7.29 -8.60
CA THR A 6 -3.44 -8.18 -7.90
C THR A 6 -4.63 -8.48 -8.78
N SER A 7 -4.87 -9.78 -8.98
CA SER A 7 -6.11 -10.27 -9.54
C SER A 7 -7.23 -9.97 -8.56
N SER A 8 -8.17 -9.10 -8.94
CA SER A 8 -9.37 -8.85 -8.14
C SER A 8 -10.52 -9.72 -8.65
N PHE A 9 -11.26 -10.31 -7.73
CA PHE A 9 -12.48 -11.06 -8.03
C PHE A 9 -13.67 -10.23 -7.52
N THR A 10 -14.69 -10.08 -8.35
CA THR A 10 -15.89 -9.32 -7.96
C THR A 10 -16.79 -10.10 -7.01
N SER A 11 -16.61 -11.43 -6.95
CA SER A 11 -17.39 -12.37 -6.15
C SER A 11 -16.67 -13.71 -6.02
N ILE A 12 -17.02 -14.50 -5.01
CA ILE A 12 -16.56 -15.89 -4.80
C ILE A 12 -16.94 -16.80 -5.99
N LYS A 13 -17.99 -16.45 -6.74
CA LYS A 13 -18.44 -17.19 -7.93
C LYS A 13 -17.84 -16.68 -9.24
N ASP A 14 -17.01 -15.66 -9.19
CA ASP A 14 -16.38 -15.05 -10.36
C ASP A 14 -15.14 -15.86 -10.75
N ASN A 15 -15.25 -16.60 -11.85
CA ASN A 15 -14.14 -17.38 -12.40
C ASN A 15 -13.27 -16.57 -13.38
N ASN A 16 -13.57 -15.28 -13.58
CA ASN A 16 -12.83 -14.42 -14.50
C ASN A 16 -12.07 -13.34 -13.71
N PRO A 17 -10.87 -13.64 -13.17
CA PRO A 17 -10.08 -12.66 -12.44
C PRO A 17 -9.80 -11.43 -13.31
N ILE A 18 -10.20 -10.26 -12.85
CA ILE A 18 -9.80 -9.01 -13.47
C ILE A 18 -8.43 -8.67 -12.91
N SER A 19 -7.39 -8.85 -13.73
CA SER A 19 -6.07 -8.30 -13.44
C SER A 19 -6.13 -6.79 -13.66
N SER A 20 -6.07 -6.02 -12.58
CA SER A 20 -5.96 -4.57 -12.65
C SER A 20 -4.74 -4.10 -11.86
N ASN A 21 -4.05 -3.10 -12.41
CA ASN A 21 -2.90 -2.48 -11.75
C ASN A 21 -3.41 -1.66 -10.56
N LEU A 22 -3.44 -2.25 -9.38
CA LEU A 22 -3.86 -1.59 -8.16
C LEU A 22 -2.61 -1.13 -7.40
N THR A 23 -2.29 0.15 -7.51
CA THR A 23 -1.24 0.75 -6.68
C THR A 23 -1.81 1.16 -5.33
N TYR A 24 -1.13 0.78 -4.26
CA TYR A 24 -1.46 1.16 -2.88
C TYR A 24 -0.33 1.99 -2.28
N TYR A 25 -0.72 2.93 -1.42
CA TYR A 25 0.18 3.83 -0.71
C TYR A 25 -0.01 3.62 0.79
N GLY A 26 1.07 3.69 1.55
CA GLY A 26 1.02 3.47 2.97
C GLY A 26 2.34 3.85 3.64
N ILE A 27 2.26 4.10 4.93
CA ILE A 27 3.42 4.41 5.75
C ILE A 27 3.87 3.12 6.44
N LEU A 28 5.15 2.79 6.30
CA LEU A 28 5.74 1.69 7.06
C LEU A 28 5.74 2.08 8.55
N LYS A 29 5.00 1.32 9.35
CA LYS A 29 4.86 1.55 10.78
C LYS A 29 5.79 0.64 11.58
N ASN A 30 5.90 -0.62 11.18
CA ASN A 30 6.74 -1.60 11.85
C ASN A 30 7.26 -2.67 10.90
N VAL A 31 8.38 -3.29 11.28
CA VAL A 31 8.98 -4.44 10.60
C VAL A 31 8.97 -5.61 11.57
N ILE A 32 8.26 -6.67 11.22
CA ILE A 32 8.07 -7.85 12.05
C ILE A 32 8.72 -9.03 11.35
N GLU A 33 9.69 -9.65 12.01
CA GLU A 33 10.24 -10.94 11.58
C GLU A 33 9.49 -12.06 12.29
N LEU A 34 8.90 -12.96 11.50
CA LEU A 34 8.30 -14.19 11.99
C LEU A 34 9.26 -15.35 11.75
N ASP A 35 9.86 -15.86 12.82
CA ASP A 35 10.71 -17.04 12.80
C ASP A 35 9.86 -18.30 13.02
N TYR A 36 9.77 -19.15 11.99
CA TYR A 36 8.98 -20.38 12.04
C TYR A 36 9.81 -21.60 12.45
N THR A 37 11.08 -21.65 12.03
CA THR A 37 12.05 -22.72 12.31
C THR A 37 13.45 -22.21 12.00
N VAL A 38 14.49 -22.85 12.56
CA VAL A 38 15.89 -22.62 12.20
C VAL A 38 16.02 -22.55 10.67
N GLU A 39 16.38 -21.37 10.14
CA GLU A 39 16.52 -21.01 8.71
C GLU A 39 15.25 -20.63 7.92
N ARG A 40 14.08 -20.50 8.55
CA ARG A 40 12.86 -20.00 7.89
C ARG A 40 12.25 -18.86 8.67
N SER A 41 12.55 -17.65 8.25
CA SER A 41 11.83 -16.46 8.65
C SER A 41 11.14 -15.77 7.48
N VAL A 42 10.06 -15.06 7.77
CA VAL A 42 9.40 -14.15 6.82
C VAL A 42 9.30 -12.77 7.45
N ILE A 43 9.47 -11.74 6.61
CA ILE A 43 9.38 -10.35 7.04
C ILE A 43 8.00 -9.82 6.64
N LEU A 44 7.25 -9.36 7.64
CA LEU A 44 6.00 -8.64 7.48
C LEU A 44 6.22 -7.16 7.78
N PHE A 45 5.65 -6.30 6.95
CA PHE A 45 5.53 -4.88 7.22
C PHE A 45 4.14 -4.58 7.74
N GLU A 46 4.07 -3.93 8.89
CA GLU A 46 2.85 -3.27 9.34
C GLU A 46 2.77 -1.92 8.62
N ILE A 47 1.68 -1.71 7.90
CA ILE A 47 1.50 -0.56 7.00
C ILE A 47 0.21 0.16 7.36
N ASP A 48 0.36 1.45 7.59
CA ASP A 48 -0.74 2.39 7.71
C ASP A 48 -1.18 2.81 6.30
N TRP A 49 -2.20 2.12 5.77
CA TRP A 49 -2.64 2.31 4.40
C TRP A 49 -3.41 3.61 4.16
N ILE A 50 -3.16 4.21 3.00
CA ILE A 50 -3.89 5.38 2.50
C ILE A 50 -5.07 4.87 1.67
N SER A 51 -6.29 5.12 2.15
CA SER A 51 -7.52 4.69 1.47
C SER A 51 -7.64 5.30 0.06
N LYS A 52 -7.92 4.46 -0.95
CA LYS A 52 -8.26 4.91 -2.31
C LYS A 52 -9.52 5.77 -2.29
N GLY A 53 -9.51 6.91 -3.00
CA GLY A 53 -10.59 7.89 -3.04
C GLY A 53 -10.06 9.33 -3.24
N LYS A 54 -10.79 10.34 -2.73
CA LYS A 54 -10.43 11.79 -2.79
C LYS A 54 -9.04 12.17 -2.20
N ARG A 55 -8.23 11.20 -1.78
CA ARG A 55 -6.95 11.37 -1.09
C ARG A 55 -5.74 11.07 -1.97
N LEU A 56 -5.96 10.57 -3.18
CA LEU A 56 -4.94 10.41 -4.21
C LEU A 56 -5.31 11.35 -5.35
N LYS A 57 -4.44 12.33 -5.62
CA LYS A 57 -4.57 13.25 -6.76
C LYS A 57 -3.24 13.25 -7.50
N GLU A 58 -3.28 13.32 -8.83
CA GLU A 58 -2.10 13.56 -9.64
C GLU A 58 -1.94 15.06 -9.86
N ASP A 59 -0.74 15.60 -9.71
CA ASP A 59 -0.44 16.99 -10.07
C ASP A 59 -0.10 17.12 -11.56
N GLU A 60 0.25 18.34 -11.99
CA GLU A 60 0.55 18.65 -13.40
C GLU A 60 1.84 17.97 -13.89
N ASP A 61 2.73 17.58 -12.97
CA ASP A 61 4.01 16.93 -13.24
C ASP A 61 3.92 15.39 -13.15
N GLY A 62 2.74 14.84 -12.86
CA GLY A 62 2.49 13.41 -12.75
C GLY A 62 2.81 12.80 -11.37
N PHE A 63 3.06 13.61 -10.34
CA PHE A 63 3.28 13.11 -8.99
C PHE A 63 1.95 12.83 -8.29
N ILE A 64 1.95 11.73 -7.53
CA ILE A 64 0.80 11.35 -6.69
C ILE A 64 0.87 12.14 -5.38
N LEU A 65 -0.06 13.07 -5.22
CA LEU A 65 -0.33 13.78 -3.98
C LEU A 65 -1.19 12.91 -3.05
N THR A 66 -0.67 12.65 -1.85
CA THR A 66 -1.34 11.86 -0.81
C THR A 66 -1.55 12.66 0.46
N ASN A 67 -2.75 12.64 1.03
CA ASN A 67 -3.03 13.31 2.30
C ASN A 67 -2.87 12.34 3.49
N PHE A 68 -1.89 12.62 4.37
CA PHE A 68 -1.56 11.81 5.55
C PHE A 68 -2.31 12.21 6.83
N ASN A 69 -3.07 13.31 6.84
CA ASN A 69 -3.64 13.87 8.07
C ASN A 69 -4.74 13.00 8.70
N LYS A 70 -5.24 11.98 7.98
CA LYS A 70 -6.33 11.09 8.43
C LYS A 70 -6.15 9.65 7.96
N ILE A 71 -4.99 9.05 8.24
CA ILE A 71 -4.78 7.60 8.06
C ILE A 71 -5.81 6.86 8.92
N LYS A 72 -6.47 5.86 8.33
CA LYS A 72 -7.43 5.01 9.02
C LYS A 72 -6.87 3.59 9.08
N TRP A 73 -7.28 2.87 10.13
CA TRP A 73 -7.05 1.44 10.20
C TRP A 73 -7.64 0.73 8.97
N HIS A 74 -6.87 -0.20 8.42
CA HIS A 74 -7.23 -1.03 7.28
C HIS A 74 -7.44 -2.47 7.77
N GLN A 75 -8.39 -3.19 7.16
CA GLN A 75 -8.67 -4.59 7.53
C GLN A 75 -7.48 -5.53 7.27
N GLU A 76 -6.59 -5.14 6.36
CA GLU A 76 -5.37 -5.86 6.03
C GLU A 76 -4.16 -4.93 6.30
N PRO A 77 -3.66 -4.85 7.54
CA PRO A 77 -2.57 -3.93 7.91
C PRO A 77 -1.17 -4.50 7.64
N PHE A 78 -1.05 -5.77 7.26
CA PHE A 78 0.24 -6.43 7.04
C PHE A 78 0.46 -6.74 5.57
N ALA A 79 1.69 -6.56 5.09
CA ALA A 79 2.13 -7.00 3.77
C ALA A 79 3.47 -7.73 3.87
N LEU A 80 3.71 -8.71 2.99
CA LEU A 80 5.00 -9.38 2.90
C LEU A 80 6.05 -8.42 2.33
N ALA A 81 7.24 -8.37 2.92
CA ALA A 81 8.34 -7.54 2.42
C ALA A 81 8.72 -7.85 0.96
N SER A 82 8.49 -9.09 0.50
CA SER A 82 8.73 -9.51 -0.88
C SER A 82 7.70 -8.97 -1.90
N GLN A 83 6.56 -8.47 -1.43
CA GLN A 83 5.46 -7.99 -2.29
C GLN A 83 5.39 -6.46 -2.36
N VAL A 84 6.33 -5.77 -1.74
CA VAL A 84 6.26 -4.32 -1.50
C VAL A 84 7.54 -3.63 -1.91
N GLN A 85 7.40 -2.38 -2.39
CA GLN A 85 8.53 -1.55 -2.78
C GLN A 85 8.61 -0.31 -1.89
N GLN A 86 9.82 -0.01 -1.40
CA GLN A 86 10.05 1.22 -0.65
C GLN A 86 9.99 2.43 -1.58
N VAL A 87 9.36 3.51 -1.12
CA VAL A 87 9.43 4.83 -1.77
C VAL A 87 9.61 5.91 -0.71
N PHE A 88 9.91 7.11 -1.17
CA PHE A 88 9.98 8.30 -0.34
C PHE A 88 8.81 9.23 -0.65
N TYR A 89 8.31 9.88 0.39
CA TYR A 89 7.31 10.93 0.29
C TYR A 89 7.99 12.27 0.59
N VAL A 90 7.63 13.29 -0.17
CA VAL A 90 8.13 14.65 0.02
C VAL A 90 6.94 15.54 0.34
N GLU A 91 7.12 16.45 1.29
CA GLU A 91 6.09 17.43 1.64
C GLU A 91 5.86 18.37 0.46
N ASN A 92 4.59 18.60 0.10
CA ASN A 92 4.26 19.56 -0.93
C ASN A 92 4.22 20.97 -0.33
N HIS A 93 5.21 21.79 -0.66
CA HIS A 93 5.30 23.17 -0.18
C HIS A 93 4.49 24.18 -1.02
N ILE A 94 3.86 23.75 -2.12
CA ILE A 94 3.22 24.65 -3.10
C ILE A 94 1.80 25.05 -2.68
N HIS A 95 1.13 24.28 -1.82
CA HIS A 95 -0.12 24.69 -1.15
C HIS A 95 -0.26 24.00 0.23
N PRO A 96 -0.31 24.75 1.35
CA PRO A 96 -0.62 24.14 2.64
C PRO A 96 -2.08 23.66 2.64
N THR A 97 -2.29 22.36 2.82
CA THR A 97 -3.62 21.75 3.03
C THR A 97 -4.20 22.04 4.40
#